data_AF-A0A8H4EKH2-F1
#
_entry.id   AF-A0A8H4EKH2-F1
#
_cell.length_a   1.000
_cell.length_b   1.000
_cell.length_c   1.000
_cell.angle_alpha   90.00
_cell.angle_beta   90.00
_cell.angle_gamma   90.00
#
_symmetry.space_group_name_H-M   'P 1'
#
loop_
_entity.id
_entity.type
_entity.pdbx_description
1 polymer ?
#
loop_
_entity_poly.entity_id
_entity_poly.type
_entity_poly.pdbx_seq_one_letter_code
_entity_poly.pdbx_strand_id
1 'polypeptide(L)' 'MPLYTIFVFGGIIETGLACEELANGLYANPYNCKTFYQCSNGVAYLFDCPDDLQWSSNNKRCDWPVNSDCGVIE' A
#
# COMPACT_ATOMS: atom_id res chain seq x y z
N MET A 1 19.69 2.82 24.12
CA MET A 1 18.25 2.48 24.13
C MET A 1 17.44 3.75 23.87
N PRO A 2 17.39 4.31 22.64
CA PRO A 2 16.56 5.48 22.36
C PRO A 2 15.24 5.05 21.71
N LEU A 3 14.11 5.49 22.27
CA LEU A 3 13.28 6.55 21.71
C LEU A 3 12.71 6.21 20.32
N TYR A 4 11.70 5.35 20.25
CA TYR A 4 10.66 5.49 19.22
C TYR A 4 9.53 6.32 19.83
N THR A 5 9.81 7.62 19.84
CA THR A 5 8.91 8.78 19.75
C THR A 5 7.42 8.49 19.96
N ILE A 6 6.98 8.83 21.17
CA ILE A 6 5.61 9.22 21.49
C ILE A 6 5.18 10.33 20.49
N PHE A 7 3.96 10.24 19.95
CA PHE A 7 3.25 11.15 19.02
C PHE A 7 3.47 10.96 17.51
N VAL A 8 2.56 10.24 16.84
CA VAL A 8 1.77 10.81 15.72
C VAL A 8 0.37 10.17 15.73
N PHE A 9 -0.65 10.99 15.98
CA PHE A 9 -2.06 10.66 15.75
C PHE A 9 -2.25 10.40 14.24
N GLY A 10 -2.55 9.15 13.86
CA GLY A 10 -3.06 8.78 12.53
C GLY A 10 -2.05 8.81 11.39
N GLY A 11 -1.54 7.65 10.96
CA GLY A 11 -0.86 7.55 9.66
C GLY A 11 0.37 6.64 9.57
N ILE A 12 0.73 5.91 10.61
CA ILE A 12 1.80 4.91 10.52
C ILE A 12 1.23 3.61 9.94
N ILE A 13 1.48 3.36 8.65
CA ILE A 13 1.51 1.99 8.12
C ILE A 13 2.82 1.40 8.65
N GLU A 14 2.76 0.29 9.39
CA GLU A 14 3.87 -0.36 10.13
C GLU A 14 5.03 -0.88 9.24
N THR A 15 5.15 -0.34 8.04
CA THR A 15 5.90 -0.91 6.95
C THR A 15 6.52 0.17 6.07
N GLY A 16 7.18 1.16 6.68
CA GLY A 16 8.08 2.09 6.02
C GLY A 16 7.50 2.98 4.90
N LEU A 17 6.19 2.93 4.62
CA LEU A 17 5.55 3.70 3.57
C LEU A 17 4.80 4.87 4.21
N ALA A 18 5.52 5.93 4.55
CA ALA A 18 4.91 7.17 5.01
C ALA A 18 4.29 7.89 3.79
N CYS A 19 2.96 7.92 3.70
CA CYS A 19 2.28 8.75 2.69
C CYS A 19 2.60 10.24 2.84
N GLU A 20 3.18 10.66 3.97
CA GLU A 20 3.72 12.00 4.21
C GLU A 20 4.90 12.35 3.28
N GLU A 21 5.69 11.35 2.85
CA GLU A 21 6.80 11.54 1.90
C GLU A 21 6.42 11.14 0.45
N LEU A 22 5.18 10.71 0.22
CA LEU A 22 4.69 10.28 -1.09
C LEU A 22 3.72 11.29 -1.70
N ALA A 23 3.69 11.32 -3.03
CA ALA A 23 2.68 12.06 -3.76
C ALA A 23 1.30 11.41 -3.57
N ASN A 24 0.23 12.20 -3.74
CA ASN A 24 -1.12 11.66 -3.76
C ASN A 24 -1.25 10.66 -4.92
N GLY A 25 -1.67 9.43 -4.63
CA GLY A 25 -1.64 8.36 -5.61
C GLY A 25 -1.96 6.99 -5.05
N LEU A 26 -1.85 5.99 -5.90
CA LEU A 26 -2.11 4.58 -5.58
C LEU A 26 -0.81 3.79 -5.55
N TYR A 27 -0.60 3.07 -4.46
CA TYR A 27 0.60 2.35 -4.11
C TYR A 27 0.29 0.89 -3.76
N ALA A 28 1.18 -0.01 -4.13
CA ALA A 28 1.02 -1.44 -3.81
C ALA A 28 1.18 -1.67 -2.30
N ASN A 29 0.42 -2.63 -1.76
CA ASN A 29 0.70 -3.13 -0.42
C ASN A 29 1.73 -4.27 -0.50
N PRO A 30 2.94 -4.11 0.07
CA PRO A 30 3.98 -5.15 0.03
C PRO A 30 3.68 -6.38 0.90
N TYR A 31 2.68 -6.32 1.80
CA TYR A 31 2.31 -7.43 2.69
C TYR A 31 1.11 -8.22 2.18
N ASN A 32 0.24 -7.57 1.39
CA ASN A 32 -0.96 -8.21 0.90
C ASN A 32 -1.31 -7.70 -0.50
N CYS A 33 -1.05 -8.53 -1.50
CA CYS A 33 -1.28 -8.22 -2.91
C CYS A 33 -2.76 -8.02 -3.27
N LYS A 34 -3.70 -8.50 -2.44
CA LYS A 34 -5.13 -8.23 -2.61
C LYS A 34 -5.55 -6.86 -2.07
N THR A 35 -4.58 -6.05 -1.65
CA THR A 35 -4.86 -4.72 -1.10
C THR A 35 -3.88 -3.70 -1.66
N PHE A 36 -4.29 -2.44 -1.64
CA PHE A 36 -3.48 -1.32 -2.09
C PHE A 36 -3.70 -0.12 -1.18
N TYR A 37 -2.73 0.79 -1.18
CA TYR A 37 -2.80 2.04 -0.44
C TYR A 37 -3.11 3.19 -1.38
N GLN A 38 -4.07 4.01 -1.02
CA GLN A 38 -4.26 5.32 -1.61
C GLN A 38 -3.68 6.36 -0.65
N CYS A 39 -2.61 7.03 -1.06
CA CYS A 39 -2.11 8.20 -0.33
C CYS A 39 -2.92 9.43 -0.75
N SER A 40 -3.47 10.15 0.22
CA SER A 40 -4.14 11.43 0.02
C SER A 40 -3.88 12.37 1.20
N ASN A 41 -3.29 13.54 0.93
CA ASN A 41 -2.94 14.55 1.93
C ASN A 41 -2.09 13.99 3.09
N GLY A 42 -1.09 13.16 2.77
CA GLY A 42 -0.23 12.52 3.77
C GLY A 42 -0.88 11.35 4.52
N VAL A 43 -2.16 11.05 4.26
CA VAL A 43 -2.89 9.95 4.89
C VAL A 43 -2.96 8.77 3.95
N ALA A 44 -2.66 7.59 4.48
CA ALA A 44 -2.79 6.34 3.74
C ALA A 44 -4.15 5.69 4.00
N TYR A 45 -4.85 5.35 2.92
CA TYR A 45 -6.11 4.61 2.97
C TYR A 45 -5.88 3.23 2.37
N LEU A 46 -6.10 2.18 3.18
CA LEU A 46 -6.05 0.81 2.71
C LEU A 46 -7.36 0.48 1.99
N PHE A 47 -7.23 -0.09 0.79
CA PHE A 47 -8.35 -0.58 -0.01
C PHE A 47 -8.12 -2.03 -0.41
N ASP A 48 -9.17 -2.83 -0.31
CA ASP A 48 -9.19 -4.21 -0.78
C ASP A 48 -9.58 -4.28 -2.25
N CYS A 49 -8.90 -5.16 -2.99
CA CYS A 49 -9.28 -5.54 -4.33
C CYS A 49 -10.46 -6.52 -4.28
N PRO A 50 -11.46 -6.36 -5.17
CA PRO A 50 -12.56 -7.31 -5.25
C PRO A 50 -12.10 -8.67 -5.80
N ASP A 51 -12.80 -9.72 -5.38
CA ASP A 51 -12.59 -11.11 -5.80
C ASP A 51 -11.16 -11.64 -5.57
N ASP A 52 -10.60 -12.33 -6.57
CA ASP A 52 -9.23 -12.84 -6.59
C ASP A 52 -8.28 -11.92 -7.38
N LEU A 53 -8.66 -10.65 -7.56
CA LEU A 53 -7.80 -9.66 -8.18
C LEU A 53 -6.69 -9.22 -7.22
N GLN A 54 -5.57 -8.82 -7.81
CA GLN A 54 -4.39 -8.36 -7.12
C GLN A 54 -4.00 -6.99 -7.67
N TRP A 55 -3.39 -6.17 -6.81
CA TRP A 55 -2.97 -4.84 -7.21
C TRP A 55 -1.88 -4.90 -8.29
N SER A 56 -2.16 -4.24 -9.41
CA SER A 56 -1.19 -3.99 -10.49
C SER A 56 -0.80 -2.51 -10.44
N SER A 57 0.43 -2.24 -10.04
CA SER A 57 1.07 -0.93 -10.10
C SER A 57 1.36 -0.48 -11.53
N ASN A 58 1.45 -1.41 -12.48
CA ASN A 58 1.52 -1.13 -13.92
C ASN A 58 0.20 -0.53 -14.44
N ASN A 59 -0.92 -1.18 -14.13
CA ASN A 59 -2.25 -0.72 -14.56
C ASN A 59 -2.91 0.26 -13.56
N LYS A 60 -2.26 0.52 -12.42
CA LYS A 60 -2.78 1.32 -11.29
C LYS A 60 -4.20 0.90 -10.87
N ARG A 61 -4.45 -0.41 -10.87
CA ARG A 61 -5.76 -1.00 -10.51
C ARG A 61 -5.60 -2.44 -10.05
N CYS A 62 -6.65 -2.97 -9.44
CA CYS A 62 -6.81 -4.40 -9.23
C CYS A 62 -6.97 -5.09 -10.59
N ASP A 63 -6.08 -6.03 -10.88
CA ASP A 63 -6.04 -6.81 -12.11
C ASP A 63 -5.82 -8.29 -11.76
N TRP A 64 -5.82 -9.16 -12.77
CA TRP A 64 -5.57 -10.58 -12.53
C TRP A 64 -4.15 -10.79 -11.97
N PRO A 65 -3.93 -11.84 -11.17
CA PRO A 65 -2.63 -12.14 -10.56
C PRO A 65 -1.46 -12.16 -11.57
N VAL A 66 -1.72 -12.65 -12.79
CA VAL A 66 -0.76 -12.68 -13.90
C VAL A 66 -0.25 -11.29 -14.33
N ASN A 67 -1.05 -10.25 -14.12
CA ASN A 67 -0.75 -8.86 -14.44
C ASN A 67 -0.38 -8.02 -13.20
N SER A 68 -0.34 -8.66 -12.03
CA SER A 68 -0.06 -8.00 -10.76
C SER A 68 1.44 -7.90 -10.50
N ASP A 69 1.85 -6.95 -9.66
CA ASP A 69 3.24 -6.86 -9.20
C ASP A 69 3.50 -7.75 -7.96
N CYS A 70 2.53 -8.59 -7.60
CA CYS A 70 2.73 -9.60 -6.58
C CYS A 70 3.77 -10.60 -7.10
N GLY A 71 4.83 -10.80 -6.34
CA GLY A 71 5.81 -11.84 -6.66
C GLY A 71 5.10 -13.18 -6.73
N VAL A 72 4.91 -13.68 -7.96
CA VAL A 72 4.66 -15.10 -8.18
C VAL A 72 5.82 -15.84 -7.52
N ILE A 73 5.54 -16.51 -6.42
CA ILE A 73 6.44 -17.54 -5.89
C ILE A 73 6.38 -18.64 -6.96
N GLU A 74 7.36 -18.62 -7.86
CA GLU A 74 7.67 -19.78 -8.71
C GLU A 74 8.00 -21.00 -7.85
#